data_AF-A0A2M6GFU8-F1
#
_entry.id   AF-A0A2M6GFU8-F1
#
_cell.length_a   1.000
_cell.length_b   1.000
_cell.length_c   1.000
_cell.angle_alpha   90.00
_cell.angle_beta   90.00
_cell.angle_gamma   90.00
#
_symmetry.space_group_name_H-M   'P 1'
#
loop_
_entity.id
_entity.type
_entity.pdbx_description
1 polymer ?
#
loop_
_entity_poly.entity_id
_entity_poly.type
_entity_poly.pdbx_seq_one_letter_code
_entity_poly.pdbx_strand_id
1 'polypeptide(L)' 'MKKVRRKFTAAFKAQVALEALKERQTLAALAEKFELHANQISQWKQEFVDNSQLVFTGTEGKEKE' A
#
# COMPACT_ATOMS: atom_id res chain seq x y z
N MET A 1 24.76 -6.29 -10.19
CA MET A 1 23.67 -5.68 -11.00
C MET A 1 22.71 -4.93 -10.07
N LYS A 2 22.49 -3.62 -10.26
CA LYS A 2 21.54 -2.85 -9.44
C LYS A 2 20.12 -3.31 -9.79
N LYS A 3 19.44 -4.04 -8.89
CA LYS A 3 18.00 -4.30 -9.01
C LYS A 3 17.28 -2.94 -8.94
N VAL A 4 16.77 -2.47 -10.07
CA VAL A 4 15.92 -1.28 -10.13
C VAL A 4 14.68 -1.59 -9.32
N ARG A 5 14.49 -0.91 -8.18
CA ARG A 5 13.27 -1.04 -7.38
C ARG A 5 12.12 -0.51 -8.21
N ARG A 6 11.15 -1.38 -8.53
CA ARG A 6 9.88 -1.02 -9.16
C ARG A 6 9.20 0.03 -8.26
N LYS A 7 8.98 1.24 -8.80
CA LYS A 7 8.29 2.31 -8.09
C LYS A 7 6.78 2.13 -8.26
N PHE A 8 6.05 2.23 -7.16
CA PHE A 8 4.58 2.18 -7.16
C PHE A 8 4.02 3.53 -6.73
N THR A 9 2.93 3.96 -7.34
CA THR A 9 2.23 5.20 -6.98
C THR A 9 1.57 5.06 -5.61
N ALA A 10 1.39 6.19 -4.90
CA ALA A 10 0.71 6.19 -3.61
C ALA A 10 -0.71 5.62 -3.70
N ALA A 11 -1.45 5.97 -4.77
CA ALA A 11 -2.78 5.43 -5.05
C ALA A 11 -2.79 3.89 -5.20
N PHE A 12 -1.80 3.32 -5.90
CA PHE A 12 -1.70 1.87 -6.07
C PHE A 12 -1.42 1.17 -4.73
N LYS A 13 -0.49 1.70 -3.93
CA LYS A 13 -0.20 1.16 -2.60
C LYS A 13 -1.43 1.19 -1.70
N ALA A 14 -2.16 2.30 -1.70
CA ALA A 14 -3.40 2.44 -0.93
C ALA A 14 -4.47 1.44 -1.38
N GLN A 15 -4.65 1.24 -2.69
CA GLN A 15 -5.60 0.26 -3.22
C GLN A 15 -5.25 -1.18 -2.76
N VAL A 16 -3.97 -1.55 -2.84
CA VAL A 16 -3.50 -2.88 -2.41
C VAL A 16 -3.65 -3.06 -0.91
N ALA A 17 -3.30 -2.04 -0.11
CA ALA A 17 -3.46 -2.06 1.34
C ALA A 17 -4.93 -2.20 1.75
N LEU A 18 -5.84 -1.46 1.09
CA LEU A 18 -7.29 -1.58 1.31
C LEU A 18 -7.80 -2.98 0.97
N GLU A 19 -7.36 -3.58 -0.14
CA GLU A 19 -7.77 -4.94 -0.50
C GLU A 19 -7.25 -5.98 0.52
N ALA A 20 -6.04 -5.77 1.03
CA ALA A 20 -5.46 -6.58 2.10
C ALA A 20 -6.17 -6.40 3.45
N LEU A 21 -6.73 -5.21 3.72
CA LEU A 21 -7.53 -4.91 4.93
C LEU A 21 -8.95 -5.47 4.87
N LYS A 22 -9.51 -5.64 3.67
CA LYS A 22 -10.84 -6.28 3.51
C LYS A 22 -10.81 -7.78 3.82
N GLU A 23 -9.63 -8.40 3.88
CA GLU A 23 -9.40 -9.81 4.20
C GLU A 23 -10.22 -10.82 3.37
N ARG A 24 -10.71 -10.39 2.20
CA ARG A 24 -11.48 -11.25 1.27
C ARG A 24 -10.60 -12.23 0.51
N GLN A 25 -9.32 -11.92 0.40
CA GLN A 25 -8.31 -12.74 -0.28
C GLN A 25 -7.09 -12.85 0.64
N THR A 26 -6.40 -13.99 0.58
CA THR A 26 -5.14 -14.16 1.31
C THR A 26 -4.06 -13.24 0.73
N LEU A 27 -3.05 -12.91 1.54
CA LEU A 27 -1.90 -12.13 1.06
C LEU A 27 -1.19 -12.79 -0.13
N ALA A 28 -1.21 -14.13 -0.21
CA ALA A 28 -0.68 -14.89 -1.33
C ALA A 28 -1.50 -14.67 -2.61
N ALA A 29 -2.83 -14.74 -2.53
CA ALA A 29 -3.70 -14.49 -3.67
C ALA A 29 -3.61 -13.03 -4.16
N LEU A 30 -3.45 -12.07 -3.23
CA LEU A 30 -3.22 -10.67 -3.58
C LEU A 30 -1.83 -10.46 -4.20
N ALA A 31 -0.82 -11.16 -3.70
CA ALA A 31 0.52 -11.17 -4.27
C ALA A 31 0.51 -11.64 -5.73
N GLU A 32 -0.23 -12.69 -6.05
CA GLU A 32 -0.41 -13.15 -7.43
C GLU A 32 -1.22 -12.14 -8.26
N LYS A 33 -2.35 -11.65 -7.75
CA LYS A 33 -3.25 -10.71 -8.46
C LYS A 33 -2.57 -9.40 -8.85
N PHE A 34 -1.72 -8.87 -7.97
CA PHE A 34 -1.03 -7.59 -8.18
C PHE A 34 0.44 -7.75 -8.61
N GLU A 35 0.90 -8.98 -8.82
CA GLU A 35 2.30 -9.32 -9.11
C GLU A 35 3.28 -8.73 -8.08
N LEU A 36 2.91 -8.83 -6.81
CA LEU A 36 3.66 -8.33 -5.67
C LEU A 36 4.16 -9.47 -4.79
N HIS A 37 5.09 -9.15 -3.91
CA HIS A 37 5.50 -10.08 -2.86
C HIS A 37 4.60 -9.88 -1.63
N ALA A 38 4.18 -10.95 -0.96
CA ALA A 38 3.30 -10.87 0.21
C ALA A 38 3.85 -9.92 1.29
N ASN A 39 5.18 -9.92 1.54
CA ASN A 39 5.82 -8.97 2.46
C ASN A 39 5.61 -7.49 2.09
N GLN A 40 5.57 -7.14 0.80
CA GLN A 40 5.30 -5.76 0.37
C GLN A 40 3.85 -5.36 0.69
N ILE A 41 2.92 -6.30 0.51
CA ILE A 41 1.50 -6.09 0.84
C ILE A 41 1.34 -5.90 2.36
N SER A 42 1.99 -6.74 3.16
CA SER A 42 1.99 -6.59 4.63
C SER A 42 2.56 -5.25 5.07
N GLN A 43 3.68 -4.82 4.47
CA GLN A 43 4.29 -3.53 4.76
C GLN A 43 3.34 -2.37 4.43
N TRP A 44 2.72 -2.37 3.24
CA TRP A 44 1.79 -1.32 2.85
C TRP A 44 0.51 -1.33 3.66
N LYS A 45 0.03 -2.51 4.09
CA LYS A 45 -1.08 -2.64 5.03
C LYS A 45 -0.78 -1.93 6.35
N GLN A 46 0.41 -2.14 6.92
CA GLN A 46 0.84 -1.44 8.13
C GLN A 46 0.97 0.06 7.89
N GLU A 47 1.75 0.47 6.87
CA GLU A 47 1.93 1.88 6.53
C GLU A 47 0.59 2.60 6.31
N PHE A 48 -0.39 1.95 5.68
CA PHE A 48 -1.71 2.54 5.49
C PHE A 48 -2.45 2.75 6.80
N VAL A 49 -2.41 1.78 7.72
CA VAL A 49 -3.07 1.90 9.04
C VAL A 49 -2.42 3.00 9.87
N ASP A 50 -1.08 3.03 9.95
CA ASP A 50 -0.34 4.08 10.67
C ASP A 50 -0.65 5.49 10.13
N ASN A 51 -0.71 5.65 8.81
CA ASN A 51 -1.00 6.94 8.18
C ASN A 51 -2.50 7.25 8.07
N SER A 52 -3.39 6.28 8.30
CA SER A 52 -4.84 6.47 8.13
C SER A 52 -5.41 7.53 9.08
N GLN A 53 -4.79 7.69 10.25
CA GLN A 53 -5.17 8.70 11.24
C GLN A 53 -5.06 10.13 10.67
N LEU A 54 -4.09 10.36 9.76
CA LEU A 54 -3.87 11.66 9.12
C LEU A 54 -5.06 12.13 8.28
N VAL A 55 -5.85 11.19 7.76
CA VAL A 55 -7.07 11.49 6.98
C VAL A 55 -8.14 12.15 7.84
N PHE A 56 -8.21 11.81 9.13
CA PHE A 56 -9.22 12.30 10.05
C PHE A 56 -8.74 13.46 10.92
N THR A 57 -7.42 13.68 11.04
CA THR A 57 -6.84 14.77 11.83
C THR A 57 -6.71 16.08 11.04
N GLY A 58 -7.17 16.12 9.79
CA GLY A 58 -7.29 17.35 8.99
C GLY A 58 -5.97 18.10 8.86
N THR A 59 -5.05 17.62 8.03
CA THR A 59 -3.95 18.45 7.54
C THR A 59 -4.21 18.82 6.08
N GLU A 60 -4.63 20.05 5.86
CA GLU A 60 -4.37 20.78 4.61
C GLU A 60 -2.88 20.68 4.27
N GLY A 61 -2.58 20.28 3.04
CA GLY A 61 -1.27 20.44 2.41
C GLY A 61 -0.31 19.25 2.54
N LYS A 62 -0.09 18.56 1.42
CA LYS A 62 1.04 18.87 0.52
C LYS A 62 0.79 18.32 -0.88
N GLU A 63 0.28 19.18 -1.76
CA GLU A 63 0.90 19.33 -3.07
C GLU A 63 2.42 19.50 -2.86
N LYS A 64 3.20 18.60 -3.45
CA LYS A 64 4.61 18.85 -3.78
C LYS A 64 4.87 18.18 -5.12
N GLU A 65 4.76 19.01 -6.15
CA GLU A 65 5.73 19.26 -7.24
C GLU A 65 6.71 18.12 -7.59
#